data_AF-A0A450YCN7-F1
#
_entry.id   AF-A0A450YCN7-F1
#
_cell.length_a   1.000
_cell.length_b   1.000
_cell.length_c   1.000
_cell.angle_alpha   90.00
_cell.angle_beta   90.00
_cell.angle_gamma   90.00
#
_symmetry.space_group_name_H-M   'P 1'
#
loop_
_entity.id
_entity.type
_entity.pdbx_description
1 polymer ?
#
loop_
_entity_poly.entity_id
_entity_poly.type
_entity_poly.pdbx_seq_one_letter_code
_entity_poly.pdbx_strand_id
1 'polypeptide(L)' 'MGKLDAASLKPKIAASIVAISSIHLLRAFMKVEQIPNDKLVWYLVIHMTFVAVAAAKGFMGKMVSHH' A
#
# COMPACT_ATOMS: atom_id res chain seq x y z
N MET A 1 -28.30 1.82 -16.19
CA MET A 1 -27.38 2.81 -15.58
C MET A 1 -27.08 2.33 -14.17
N GLY A 2 -25.83 2.04 -13.79
CA GLY A 2 -25.52 1.65 -12.40
C GLY A 2 -24.50 0.52 -12.17
N LYS A 3 -23.69 0.14 -13.17
CA LYS A 3 -22.59 -0.83 -12.99
C LYS A 3 -21.19 -0.19 -12.95
N LEU A 4 -21.11 1.14 -12.88
CA LEU A 4 -19.85 1.86 -13.04
C LEU A 4 -18.94 1.87 -11.80
N ASP A 5 -19.44 1.73 -10.58
CA ASP A 5 -18.63 2.31 -9.49
C ASP A 5 -17.83 1.30 -8.66
N ALA A 6 -18.29 0.07 -8.45
CA ALA A 6 -17.55 -0.87 -7.58
C ALA A 6 -16.21 -1.35 -8.16
N ALA A 7 -16.13 -1.57 -9.48
CA ALA A 7 -14.91 -2.05 -10.13
C ALA A 7 -13.81 -0.97 -10.19
N SER A 8 -14.20 0.29 -10.37
CA SER A 8 -13.28 1.43 -10.45
C SER A 8 -12.86 1.97 -9.06
N LEU A 9 -13.63 1.65 -8.00
CA LEU A 9 -13.32 2.00 -6.61
C LEU A 9 -12.23 1.10 -5.99
N LYS A 10 -12.20 -0.19 -6.31
CA LYS A 10 -11.24 -1.16 -5.75
C LYS A 10 -9.76 -0.72 -5.85
N PRO A 11 -9.24 -0.28 -7.01
CA PRO A 11 -7.86 0.17 -7.11
C PRO A 11 -7.60 1.48 -6.34
N LYS A 12 -8.58 2.41 -6.31
CA LYS A 12 -8.47 3.66 -5.54
C LYS A 12 -8.36 3.40 -4.04
N ILE A 13 -9.19 2.50 -3.52
CA ILE A 13 -9.16 2.10 -2.10
C ILE A 13 -7.81 1.44 -1.76
N ALA A 14 -7.29 0.58 -2.64
CA ALA A 14 -6.00 -0.06 -2.43
C ALA A 14 -4.86 0.97 -2.34
N ALA A 15 -4.87 2.01 -3.18
CA ALA A 15 -3.89 3.09 -3.14
C ALA A 15 -3.98 3.90 -1.83
N SER A 16 -5.20 4.23 -1.36
CA SER A 16 -5.39 4.96 -0.10
C SER A 16 -4.88 4.18 1.12
N ILE A 17 -5.06 2.86 1.15
CA ILE A 17 -4.56 2.00 2.24
C ILE A 17 -3.03 2.03 2.31
N VAL A 18 -2.36 1.97 1.16
CA VAL A 18 -0.88 2.04 1.08
C VAL A 18 -0.38 3.39 1.58
N ALA A 19 -1.03 4.48 1.21
CA ALA A 19 -0.67 5.83 1.64
C ALA A 19 -0.77 6.00 3.17
N ILE A 20 -1.85 5.50 3.78
CA ILE A 20 -2.02 5.53 5.25
C ILE A 20 -0.92 4.70 5.94
N SER A 21 -0.57 3.53 5.38
CA SER A 21 0.52 2.69 5.89
C SER A 21 1.88 3.41 5.86
N SER A 22 2.20 4.18 4.81
CA SER A 22 3.44 4.97 4.72
C SER A 22 3.56 6.01 5.83
N ILE A 23 2.46 6.69 6.19
CA ILE A 23 2.44 7.65 7.31
C ILE A 23 2.76 6.94 8.63
N HIS A 24 2.24 5.73 8.82
CA HIS A 24 2.48 4.93 10.01
C HIS A 24 3.96 4.54 10.14
N LEU A 25 4.58 4.10 9.03
CA LEU A 25 6.00 3.77 8.99
C LEU A 25 6.87 5.01 9.26
N LEU A 26 6.53 6.16 8.67
CA LEU A 26 7.26 7.41 8.89
C LEU A 26 7.18 7.85 10.37
N ARG A 27 6.03 7.69 11.01
CA ARG A 27 5.85 8.00 12.43
C ARG A 27 6.64 7.06 13.35
N ALA A 28 6.72 5.78 13.01
CA ALA A 28 7.58 4.82 13.71
C ALA A 28 9.07 5.13 13.49
N PHE A 29 9.44 5.52 12.27
CA PHE A 29 10.80 5.93 11.92
C PHE A 29 11.24 7.20 12.64
N MET A 30 10.36 8.20 12.79
CA MET A 30 10.63 9.39 13.61
C MET A 30 10.86 9.08 15.10
N LYS A 31 10.44 7.90 15.57
CA LYS A 31 10.66 7.42 16.93
C LYS A 31 11.69 6.30 16.99
N VAL A 32 12.51 6.11 15.95
CA VAL A 32 13.45 4.98 15.83
C VAL A 32 14.42 4.90 17.00
N GLU A 33 14.81 6.03 17.60
CA GLU A 33 15.66 6.05 18.80
C GLU A 33 15.03 5.39 20.03
N GLN A 34 13.69 5.32 20.09
CA GLN A 34 12.93 4.71 21.18
C GLN A 34 12.35 3.34 20.82
N ILE A 35 12.44 2.92 19.55
CA ILE A 35 11.87 1.68 19.06
C ILE A 35 13.01 0.67 18.83
N PRO A 36 12.99 -0.50 19.50
CA PRO A 36 13.98 -1.53 19.25
C PRO A 36 13.99 -1.94 17.78
N ASN A 37 15.19 -2.09 17.20
CA ASN A 37 15.42 -2.26 15.77
C ASN A 37 14.55 -3.38 15.14
N ASP A 38 14.33 -4.48 15.87
CA ASP A 38 13.48 -5.59 15.44
C ASP A 38 12.07 -5.14 15.06
N LYS A 39 11.48 -4.23 15.83
CA LYS A 39 10.12 -3.72 15.59
C LYS A 39 10.09 -2.82 14.35
N LEU A 40 11.14 -2.05 14.11
CA LEU A 40 11.27 -1.21 12.91
C LEU A 40 11.31 -2.08 11.64
N VAL A 41 12.07 -3.17 11.66
CA VAL A 41 12.13 -4.14 10.56
C VAL A 41 10.76 -4.76 10.30
N TRP A 42 10.02 -5.14 11.35
CA TRP A 42 8.64 -5.64 11.19
C TRP A 42 7.70 -4.62 10.55
N TYR A 43 7.76 -3.34 10.95
CA TYR A 43 6.96 -2.29 10.31
C TYR A 43 7.32 -2.11 8.83
N LEU A 44 8.61 -2.17 8.49
CA LEU A 44 9.08 -2.08 7.11
C LEU A 44 8.60 -3.29 6.28
N VAL A 45 8.69 -4.50 6.82
CA VAL A 45 8.22 -5.74 6.16
C VAL A 45 6.72 -5.70 5.86
N ILE A 46 5.93 -5.24 6.83
CA ILE A 46 4.48 -5.07 6.64
C ILE A 46 4.21 -4.02 5.56
N HIS A 47 4.93 -2.90 5.57
CA HIS A 47 4.78 -1.86 4.54
C HIS A 47 5.14 -2.38 3.15
N MET A 48 6.24 -3.12 3.02
CA MET A 48 6.67 -3.74 1.77
C MET A 48 5.64 -4.75 1.25
N THR A 49 4.90 -5.45 2.12
CA THR A 49 3.79 -6.31 1.71
C THR A 49 2.65 -5.52 1.08
N PHE A 50 2.26 -4.37 1.67
CA PHE A 50 1.27 -3.47 1.08
C PHE A 50 1.72 -2.90 -0.27
N VAL A 51 3.00 -2.51 -0.38
CA VAL A 51 3.60 -2.04 -1.64
C VAL A 51 3.60 -3.13 -2.69
N ALA A 52 3.99 -4.37 -2.35
CA ALA A 52 3.99 -5.49 -3.28
C ALA A 52 2.57 -5.81 -3.80
N VAL A 53 1.57 -5.79 -2.92
CA VAL A 53 0.16 -5.98 -3.28
C VAL A 53 -0.34 -4.85 -4.21
N ALA A 54 0.09 -3.61 -3.98
CA ALA A 54 -0.26 -2.47 -4.81
C ALA A 54 0.45 -2.50 -6.17
N ALA A 55 1.72 -2.88 -6.18
CA ALA A 55 2.52 -3.06 -7.39
C ALA A 55 1.94 -4.17 -8.26
N ALA A 56 1.54 -5.31 -7.69
CA ALA A 56 0.85 -6.38 -8.41
C ALA A 56 -0.46 -5.89 -9.04
N LYS A 57 -1.27 -5.12 -8.30
CA LYS A 57 -2.51 -4.51 -8.83
C LYS A 57 -2.23 -3.49 -9.95
N GLY A 58 -1.20 -2.66 -9.81
CA GLY A 58 -0.80 -1.69 -10.83
C GLY A 58 -0.23 -2.36 -12.09
N PHE A 59 0.56 -3.42 -11.92
CA PHE A 59 1.13 -4.20 -13.01
C PHE A 59 0.03 -4.93 -13.79
N MET A 60 -0.95 -5.53 -13.09
CA MET A 60 -2.13 -6.14 -13.70
C MET A 60 -2.98 -5.11 -14.47
N GLY A 61 -3.14 -3.90 -13.92
CA GLY A 61 -3.83 -2.79 -14.60
C GLY A 61 -3.11 -2.32 -15.88
N LYS A 62 -1.77 -2.31 -15.88
CA LYS A 62 -0.98 -1.99 -17.08
C LYS A 62 -1.06 -3.07 -18.17
N MET A 63 -1.11 -4.35 -17.81
CA MET A 63 -1.26 -5.44 -18.78
C MET A 63 -2.67 -5.50 -19.40
N VAL A 64 -3.71 -5.12 -18.65
CA VAL A 64 -5.10 -5.04 -19.18
C VAL A 64 -5.32 -3.84 -20.09
N SER A 65 -4.55 -2.75 -19.94
CA SER A 65 -4.72 -1.51 -20.74
C SER A 65 -4.22 -1.61 -22.18
N HIS A 66 -3.71 -2.77 -22.62
CA HIS A 66 -3.12 -2.95 -23.95
C HIS A 66 -3.97 -3.81 -24.90
N HIS A 67 -5.27 -3.96 -24.65
CA HIS A 67 -6.24 -4.56 -25.56
C HIS A 67 -7.57 -3.79 -25.54
#